data_AF-A0A8C3F419-F1
#
_entry.id   AF-A0A8C3F419-F1
#
_cell.length_a   1.000
_cell.length_b   1.000
_cell.length_c   1.000
_cell.angle_alpha   90.00
_cell.angle_beta   90.00
_cell.angle_gamma   90.00
#
_symmetry.space_group_name_H-M   'P 1'
#
loop_
_entity.id
_entity.type
_entity.pdbx_description
1 polymer ?
#
loop_
_entity_poly.entity_id
_entity_poly.type
_entity_poly.pdbx_seq_one_letter_code
_entity_poly.pdbx_strand_id
1 'polypeptide(L)'
;MDRGGAWAGDLRCPAGSRGALGWRGGLSLSAPAGQFVYQRKSECHFTNGTKWFWYLDRYIWNQQPYLHFDSDLGRFVADTELGRPIAEYWNSRPEILAAERAEVDTFCRHNYGVEAPFTVGRRGECRGWGWCLHSVSPPPVIYMVPLCAGGGD
;
A
#
# COMPACT_ATOMS: atom_id res chain seq x y z
N MET A 1 -58.82 10.76 7.50
CA MET A 1 -58.77 11.88 8.46
C MET A 1 -57.40 11.87 9.11
N ASP A 2 -56.57 12.83 8.68
CA ASP A 2 -55.39 13.50 9.28
C ASP A 2 -54.75 12.89 10.54
N ARG A 3 -53.43 12.88 10.71
CA ARG A 3 -52.43 13.98 10.55
C ARG A 3 -51.05 13.32 10.33
N GLY A 4 -50.14 13.79 9.48
CA GLY A 4 -49.51 15.11 9.51
C GLY A 4 -48.47 15.17 10.64
N GLY A 5 -47.18 14.94 10.34
CA GLY A 5 -46.11 14.96 11.34
C GLY A 5 -44.71 14.91 10.73
N ALA A 6 -44.26 16.05 10.21
CA ALA A 6 -42.89 16.30 9.83
C ALA A 6 -41.96 16.29 11.06
N TRP A 7 -40.82 15.61 10.97
CA TRP A 7 -39.67 15.87 11.84
C TRP A 7 -38.56 16.48 10.97
N ALA A 8 -38.76 17.76 10.66
CA ALA A 8 -37.67 18.65 10.34
C ALA A 8 -36.91 18.91 11.67
N GLY A 9 -35.70 18.37 11.77
CA GLY A 9 -34.77 18.64 12.86
C GLY A 9 -33.62 19.50 12.35
N ASP A 10 -33.60 20.75 12.78
CA ASP A 10 -32.63 21.80 12.49
C ASP A 10 -31.16 21.38 12.71
N LEU A 11 -30.37 21.25 11.64
CA LEU A 11 -28.92 21.39 11.73
C LEU A 11 -28.55 22.86 11.58
N ARG A 12 -28.58 23.58 12.71
CA ARG A 12 -28.08 24.94 12.82
C ARG A 12 -26.63 24.89 13.32
N CYS A 13 -25.66 24.99 12.41
CA CYS A 13 -24.28 25.30 12.80
C CYS A 13 -24.23 26.75 13.34
N PRO A 14 -23.63 27.01 14.51
CA PRO A 14 -23.44 28.38 14.99
C PRO A 14 -22.44 29.11 14.09
N ALA A 15 -22.90 30.19 13.48
CA ALA A 15 -22.07 31.13 12.76
C ALA A 15 -21.34 32.04 13.76
N GLY A 16 -20.02 32.03 13.75
CA GLY A 16 -19.20 33.17 14.15
C GLY A 16 -18.18 32.93 15.26
N SER A 17 -16.93 32.71 14.84
CA SER A 17 -15.84 33.54 15.36
C SER A 17 -14.81 33.76 14.24
N ARG A 18 -14.89 34.96 13.64
CA ARG A 18 -13.82 35.51 12.82
C ARG A 18 -12.61 35.77 13.72
N GLY A 19 -11.72 34.80 13.82
CA GLY A 19 -10.39 34.94 14.40
C GLY A 19 -9.37 35.06 13.27
N ALA A 20 -9.15 36.28 12.80
CA ALA A 20 -8.04 36.60 11.92
C ALA A 20 -6.75 36.63 12.74
N LEU A 21 -5.98 35.53 12.71
CA LEU A 21 -4.54 35.56 12.93
C LEU A 21 -3.89 34.84 11.76
N GLY A 22 -3.30 35.65 10.89
CA GLY A 22 -2.73 35.22 9.63
C GLY A 22 -1.55 34.29 9.83
N TRP A 23 -1.69 33.06 9.37
CA TRP A 23 -0.56 32.26 8.91
C TRP A 23 -0.08 32.82 7.57
N ARG A 24 0.57 34.00 7.60
CA ARG A 24 1.46 34.42 6.51
C ARG A 24 2.79 33.70 6.71
N GLY A 25 2.88 32.51 6.13
CA GLY A 25 4.07 31.67 6.19
C GLY A 25 3.90 30.35 5.47
N GLY A 26 3.13 30.31 4.39
CA GLY A 26 3.21 29.20 3.45
C GLY A 26 4.50 29.35 2.65
N LEU A 27 5.63 28.89 3.19
CA LEU A 27 6.67 28.39 2.29
C LEU A 27 6.02 27.21 1.56
N SER A 28 5.53 27.45 0.35
CA SER A 28 5.52 26.42 -0.67
C SER A 28 6.98 26.01 -0.80
N LEU A 29 7.38 24.98 -0.06
CA LEU A 29 8.60 24.24 -0.34
C LEU A 29 8.35 23.58 -1.70
N SER A 30 8.51 24.34 -2.78
CA SER A 30 8.63 23.72 -4.09
C SER A 30 9.80 22.77 -3.96
N ALA A 31 9.54 21.48 -4.21
CA ALA A 31 10.59 20.47 -4.25
C ALA A 31 11.78 21.03 -5.04
N PRO A 32 13.01 20.87 -4.55
CA PRO A 32 14.16 21.47 -5.21
C PRO A 32 14.20 21.04 -6.68
N ALA A 33 14.31 22.01 -7.59
CA ALA A 33 14.41 21.74 -9.01
C ALA A 33 15.63 20.82 -9.25
N GLY A 34 15.39 19.65 -9.86
CA GLY A 34 16.43 18.65 -10.11
C GLY A 34 16.50 17.48 -9.12
N GLN A 35 15.46 17.21 -8.32
CA GLN A 35 15.41 16.01 -7.50
C GLN A 35 15.17 14.75 -8.36
N PHE A 36 16.10 13.81 -8.30
CA PHE A 36 15.94 12.46 -8.86
C PHE A 36 15.68 11.47 -7.72
N VAL A 37 14.78 10.52 -7.96
CA VAL A 37 14.45 9.47 -7.01
C VAL A 37 14.53 8.13 -7.71
N TYR A 38 15.42 7.27 -7.21
CA TYR A 38 15.54 5.89 -7.62
C TYR A 38 15.03 4.98 -6.51
N GLN A 39 14.16 4.04 -6.84
CA GLN A 39 13.59 3.09 -5.88
C GLN A 39 13.61 1.69 -6.46
N ARG A 40 13.95 0.70 -5.61
CA ARG A 40 13.71 -0.71 -5.87
C ARG A 40 12.67 -1.21 -4.89
N LYS A 41 11.64 -1.90 -5.38
CA LYS A 41 10.57 -2.48 -4.56
C LYS A 41 10.52 -3.98 -4.80
N SER A 42 10.93 -4.74 -3.79
CA SER A 42 10.85 -6.19 -3.79
C SER A 42 9.60 -6.61 -3.02
N GLU A 43 8.60 -7.10 -3.75
CA GLU A 43 7.29 -7.44 -3.24
C GLU A 43 7.13 -8.97 -3.19
N CYS A 44 6.54 -9.46 -2.09
CA CYS A 44 6.21 -10.87 -1.89
C CYS A 44 4.71 -10.98 -1.66
N HIS A 45 3.99 -11.42 -2.69
CA HIS A 45 2.56 -11.68 -2.62
C HIS A 45 2.35 -13.14 -2.23
N PHE A 46 1.61 -13.38 -1.16
CA PHE A 46 1.29 -14.73 -0.71
C PHE A 46 -0.22 -14.92 -0.65
N THR A 47 -0.69 -16.00 -1.27
CA THR A 47 -2.12 -16.32 -1.31
C THR A 47 -2.36 -17.65 -0.61
N ASN A 48 -3.45 -17.73 0.18
CA ASN A 48 -3.82 -18.95 0.90
C ASN A 48 -2.70 -19.41 1.88
N GLY A 49 -2.15 -18.46 2.65
CA GLY A 49 -1.05 -18.70 3.59
C GLY A 49 0.28 -18.90 2.87
N THR A 50 0.85 -20.10 2.96
CA THR A 50 2.18 -20.46 2.41
C THR A 50 2.13 -21.28 1.13
N LYS A 51 0.94 -21.46 0.53
CA LYS A 51 0.77 -22.35 -0.63
C LYS A 51 1.41 -21.79 -1.90
N TRP A 52 1.32 -20.48 -2.10
CA TRP A 52 1.81 -19.83 -3.29
C TRP A 52 2.45 -18.49 -2.94
N PHE A 53 3.66 -18.29 -3.43
CA PHE A 53 4.43 -17.06 -3.30
C PHE A 53 4.70 -16.52 -4.69
N TRP A 54 4.38 -15.26 -4.90
CA TRP A 54 4.68 -14.51 -6.10
C TRP A 54 5.61 -13.37 -5.75
N TYR A 55 6.84 -13.50 -6.22
CA TYR A 55 7.88 -12.50 -6.09
C TYR A 55 7.88 -11.56 -7.29
N LEU A 56 7.97 -10.26 -6.98
CA LEU A 56 7.98 -9.20 -7.97
C LEU A 56 8.97 -8.12 -7.54
N ASP A 57 10.04 -7.93 -8.31
CA ASP A 57 11.05 -6.89 -8.04
C ASP A 57 10.93 -5.76 -9.05
N ARG A 58 10.54 -4.57 -8.61
CA ARG A 58 10.29 -3.40 -9.48
C ARG A 58 11.38 -2.36 -9.33
N TYR A 59 11.86 -1.85 -10.46
CA TYR A 59 12.82 -0.77 -10.56
C TYR A 59 12.11 0.50 -11.05
N ILE A 60 12.16 1.55 -10.22
CA ILE A 60 11.33 2.74 -10.36
C ILE A 60 12.21 3.98 -10.41
N TRP A 61 12.04 4.78 -11.45
CA TRP A 61 12.71 6.05 -11.65
C TRP A 61 11.68 7.18 -11.62
N ASN A 62 11.84 8.14 -10.71
CA ASN A 62 10.91 9.28 -10.54
C ASN A 62 9.43 8.83 -10.51
N GLN A 63 9.15 7.80 -9.70
CA GLN A 63 7.82 7.19 -9.53
C GLN A 63 7.29 6.38 -10.73
N GLN A 64 8.06 6.27 -11.82
CA GLN A 64 7.70 5.45 -12.99
C GLN A 64 8.49 4.14 -12.97
N PRO A 65 7.83 2.97 -12.85
CA PRO A 65 8.51 1.69 -13.04
C PRO A 65 9.00 1.60 -14.48
N TYR A 66 10.26 1.20 -14.66
CA TYR A 66 10.85 1.03 -16.00
C TYR A 66 11.20 -0.44 -16.30
N LEU A 67 11.35 -1.26 -15.27
CA LEU A 67 11.75 -2.66 -15.36
C LEU A 67 11.18 -3.40 -14.14
N HIS A 68 10.70 -4.62 -14.33
CA HIS A 68 10.42 -5.52 -13.21
C HIS A 68 10.84 -6.95 -13.51
N PHE A 69 11.20 -7.70 -12.47
CA PHE A 69 11.26 -9.16 -12.51
C PHE A 69 9.92 -9.74 -12.06
N ASP A 70 9.37 -10.67 -12.83
CA ASP A 70 8.19 -11.43 -12.45
C ASP A 70 8.57 -12.91 -12.28
N SER A 71 8.34 -13.46 -11.09
CA SER A 71 8.63 -14.87 -10.78
C SER A 71 7.76 -15.87 -11.55
N ASP A 72 6.54 -15.51 -11.95
CA ASP A 72 5.69 -16.37 -12.76
C ASP A 72 6.22 -16.49 -14.20
N LEU A 73 6.80 -15.41 -14.71
CA LEU A 73 7.50 -15.40 -15.99
C LEU A 73 8.95 -15.89 -15.87
N GLY A 74 9.50 -15.86 -14.66
CA GLY A 74 10.88 -16.17 -14.34
C GLY A 74 11.89 -15.28 -15.08
N ARG A 75 11.54 -14.03 -15.42
CA ARG A 75 12.41 -13.13 -16.18
C ARG A 75 12.08 -11.66 -15.97
N PHE A 76 13.00 -10.79 -16.37
CA PHE A 76 12.79 -9.36 -16.39
C PHE A 76 11.91 -8.95 -17.58
N VAL A 77 11.02 -7.99 -17.33
CA VAL A 77 10.10 -7.38 -18.28
C VAL A 77 10.29 -5.87 -18.20
N ALA A 78 10.48 -5.25 -19.36
CA ALA A 78 10.59 -3.80 -19.46
C ALA A 78 9.20 -3.17 -19.46
N ASP A 79 8.95 -2.25 -18.52
CA ASP A 79 7.71 -1.47 -18.44
C ASP A 79 7.75 -0.23 -19.33
N THR A 80 8.95 0.24 -19.66
CA THR A 80 9.18 1.38 -20.54
C THR A 80 10.31 1.12 -21.53
N GLU A 81 10.47 1.99 -22.52
CA GLU A 81 11.55 1.89 -23.51
C GLU A 81 12.95 1.94 -22.88
N LEU A 82 13.09 2.70 -21.78
CA LEU A 82 14.34 2.79 -21.02
C LEU A 82 14.76 1.43 -20.45
N GLY A 83 13.80 0.61 -20.01
CA GLY A 83 14.06 -0.70 -19.43
C GLY A 83 14.38 -1.80 -20.44
N ARG A 84 14.05 -1.62 -21.73
CA ARG A 84 14.24 -2.65 -22.76
C ARG A 84 15.67 -3.17 -22.86
N PRO A 85 16.71 -2.31 -23.05
CA PRO A 85 18.09 -2.80 -23.14
C PRO A 85 18.56 -3.46 -21.84
N ILE A 86 18.02 -3.03 -20.69
CA ILE A 86 18.36 -3.59 -19.38
C ILE A 86 17.75 -4.98 -19.22
N ALA A 87 16.47 -5.13 -19.58
CA ALA A 87 15.77 -6.41 -19.54
C ALA A 87 16.44 -7.44 -20.44
N GLU A 88 16.79 -7.07 -21.68
CA GLU A 88 17.50 -7.95 -22.61
C GLU A 88 18.86 -8.38 -22.04
N TYR A 89 19.63 -7.44 -21.50
CA TYR A 89 20.93 -7.71 -20.91
C TYR A 89 20.83 -8.64 -19.68
N TRP A 90 19.92 -8.38 -18.74
CA TRP A 90 19.76 -9.23 -17.56
C TRP A 90 19.16 -10.60 -17.89
N ASN A 91 18.23 -10.67 -18.85
CA ASN A 91 17.69 -11.95 -19.31
C ASN A 91 18.71 -12.79 -20.07
N SER A 92 19.75 -12.18 -20.66
CA SER A 92 20.85 -12.91 -21.30
C SER A 92 21.84 -13.52 -20.31
N ARG A 93 21.75 -13.17 -19.02
CA ARG A 93 22.67 -13.57 -17.96
C ARG A 93 22.04 -14.63 -17.05
N PRO A 94 22.39 -15.92 -17.21
CA PRO A 94 21.79 -16.99 -16.45
C PRO A 94 22.05 -16.88 -14.94
N GLU A 95 23.18 -16.31 -14.53
CA GLU A 95 23.51 -16.10 -13.13
C GLU A 95 22.57 -15.11 -12.44
N ILE A 96 22.18 -14.03 -13.13
CA ILE A 96 21.25 -13.03 -12.61
C ILE A 96 19.85 -13.61 -12.53
N LEU A 97 19.39 -14.26 -13.61
CA LEU A 97 18.07 -14.89 -13.63
C LEU A 97 17.93 -16.00 -12.58
N ALA A 98 18.98 -16.81 -12.37
CA ALA A 98 18.94 -17.87 -11.37
C ALA A 98 18.86 -17.30 -9.94
N ALA A 99 19.64 -16.25 -9.65
CA ALA A 99 19.58 -15.57 -8.37
C ALA A 99 18.18 -14.97 -8.12
N GLU A 100 17.65 -14.23 -9.10
CA GLU A 100 16.35 -13.56 -8.96
C GLU A 100 15.18 -14.55 -8.84
N ARG A 101 15.24 -15.69 -9.56
CA ARG A 101 14.27 -16.79 -9.40
C ARG A 101 14.32 -17.43 -8.01
N ALA A 102 15.51 -17.46 -7.40
CA ALA A 102 15.67 -18.04 -6.07
C ALA A 102 15.05 -17.17 -4.96
N GLU A 103 14.81 -15.87 -5.22
CA GLU A 103 14.26 -14.93 -4.23
C GLU A 103 12.87 -15.30 -3.70
N VAL A 104 12.10 -16.07 -4.46
CA VAL A 104 10.84 -16.66 -3.98
C VAL A 104 11.07 -17.49 -2.70
N ASP A 105 12.12 -18.31 -2.68
CA ASP A 105 12.42 -19.16 -1.53
C ASP A 105 13.38 -18.48 -0.54
N THR A 106 14.40 -17.77 -1.02
CA THR A 106 15.44 -17.17 -0.16
C THR A 106 14.97 -15.92 0.55
N PHE A 107 14.13 -15.10 -0.08
CA PHE A 107 13.63 -13.86 0.50
C PHE A 107 12.17 -14.00 0.92
N CYS A 108 11.25 -14.34 0.03
CA CYS A 108 9.82 -14.35 0.37
C CYS A 108 9.46 -15.42 1.39
N ARG A 109 9.78 -16.69 1.13
CA ARG A 109 9.43 -17.79 2.05
C ARG A 109 10.17 -17.65 3.38
N HIS A 110 11.44 -17.27 3.35
CA HIS A 110 12.23 -17.05 4.55
C HIS A 110 11.61 -15.95 5.43
N ASN A 111 11.37 -14.76 4.87
CA ASN A 111 10.80 -13.64 5.61
C ASN A 111 9.38 -13.93 6.08
N TYR A 112 8.56 -14.60 5.27
CA TYR A 112 7.25 -15.03 5.73
C TYR A 112 7.34 -15.94 6.97
N GLY A 113 8.27 -16.90 6.98
CA GLY A 113 8.48 -17.77 8.14
C GLY A 113 8.88 -17.01 9.41
N VAL A 114 9.69 -15.95 9.26
CA VAL A 114 10.16 -15.10 10.37
C VAL A 114 9.07 -14.12 10.82
N GLU A 115 8.37 -13.48 9.88
CA GLU A 115 7.47 -12.36 10.15
C GLU A 115 6.02 -12.76 10.41
N ALA A 116 5.55 -13.86 9.81
CA ALA A 116 4.15 -14.28 9.89
C ALA A 116 3.60 -14.35 11.32
N PRO A 117 4.34 -14.78 12.36
CA PRO A 117 3.80 -14.82 13.73
C PRO A 117 3.33 -13.46 14.26
N PHE A 118 3.97 -12.36 13.86
CA PHE A 118 3.68 -11.02 14.37
C PHE A 118 3.07 -10.07 13.34
N THR A 119 3.01 -10.46 12.07
CA THR A 119 2.29 -9.72 11.00
C THR A 119 0.96 -10.42 10.68
N VAL A 120 1.01 -11.63 10.13
CA VAL A 120 -0.16 -12.39 9.65
C VAL A 120 -0.98 -12.95 10.82
N GLY A 121 -0.31 -13.47 11.85
CA GLY A 121 -0.92 -14.00 13.07
C GLY A 121 -1.34 -12.94 14.07
N ARG A 122 -1.06 -11.66 13.80
CA ARG A 122 -1.33 -10.55 14.71
C ARG A 122 -2.84 -10.39 14.90
N ARG A 123 -3.29 -10.57 16.14
CA ARG A 123 -4.66 -10.26 16.56
C ARG A 123 -4.63 -9.02 17.44
N GLY A 124 -5.27 -7.95 16.99
CA GLY A 124 -5.54 -6.78 17.82
C GLY A 124 -6.78 -7.04 18.66
N GLU A 125 -6.72 -6.76 19.95
CA GLU A 125 -7.91 -6.77 20.79
C GLU A 125 -8.69 -5.47 20.52
N CYS A 126 -9.85 -5.57 19.86
CA CYS A 126 -10.77 -4.44 19.76
C CYS A 126 -11.50 -4.31 21.10
N ARG A 127 -11.06 -3.37 21.95
CA ARG A 127 -11.70 -3.12 23.24
C ARG A 127 -12.93 -2.24 23.05
N GLY A 128 -14.11 -2.86 23.14
CA GLY A 128 -15.40 -2.16 23.27
C GLY A 128 -15.87 -1.41 22.00
N TRP A 129 -17.09 -0.89 22.08
CA TRP A 129 -17.79 -0.27 20.95
C TRP A 129 -17.01 0.94 20.40
N GLY A 130 -16.52 0.76 19.18
CA GLY A 130 -15.87 1.79 18.37
C GLY A 130 -14.35 1.64 18.33
N TRP A 131 -13.82 1.59 17.11
CA TRP A 131 -12.40 1.72 16.75
C TRP A 131 -11.54 0.45 16.84
N CYS A 132 -11.63 -0.40 15.81
CA CYS A 132 -10.51 -1.29 15.48
C CYS A 132 -9.45 -0.48 14.71
N LEU A 133 -8.36 -0.09 15.37
CA LEU A 133 -7.15 0.41 14.71
C LEU A 133 -6.48 -0.73 13.94
N HIS A 134 -6.86 -0.92 12.67
CA HIS A 134 -6.05 -1.74 11.77
C HIS A 134 -4.86 -0.90 11.30
N SER A 135 -3.70 -1.09 11.93
CA SER A 135 -2.44 -0.55 11.41
C SER A 135 -2.03 -1.38 10.19
N VAL A 136 -2.50 -1.00 9.00
CA VAL A 136 -1.92 -1.46 7.74
C VAL A 136 -1.12 -0.30 7.17
N SER A 137 0.16 -0.55 6.90
CA SER A 137 1.09 0.41 6.29
C SER A 137 1.96 -0.36 5.29
N PRO A 138 2.43 0.22 4.16
CA PRO A 138 1.97 1.40 3.41
C PRO A 138 1.58 1.08 1.94
N PRO A 139 0.74 1.90 1.26
CA PRO A 139 0.38 3.29 1.57
C PRO A 139 -0.83 3.45 2.51
N PRO A 140 -1.00 4.62 3.16
CA PRO A 140 -2.06 4.83 4.13
C PRO A 140 -3.37 5.13 3.40
N VAL A 141 -4.29 4.16 3.37
CA VAL A 141 -5.70 4.45 3.08
C VAL A 141 -6.51 3.99 4.28
N ILE A 142 -6.97 4.98 5.06
CA ILE A 142 -7.89 4.75 6.17
C ILE A 142 -9.26 4.46 5.55
N TYR A 143 -9.60 3.19 5.39
CA TYR A 143 -10.97 2.81 5.05
C TYR A 143 -11.78 2.73 6.35
N MET A 144 -12.71 3.68 6.52
CA MET A 144 -13.76 3.59 7.53
C MET A 144 -14.75 2.52 7.07
N VAL A 145 -14.60 1.29 7.57
CA VAL A 145 -15.60 0.23 7.34
C VAL A 145 -16.56 0.22 8.54
N PRO A 146 -17.82 0.64 8.38
CA PRO A 146 -18.83 0.39 9.39
C PRO A 146 -19.14 -1.10 9.38
N LEU A 147 -18.77 -1.82 10.45
CA LEU A 147 -19.31 -3.16 10.70
C LEU A 147 -20.68 -2.99 11.36
N CYS A 148 -21.75 -3.18 10.59
CA CYS A 148 -23.08 -3.41 11.14
C CYS A 148 -23.06 -4.76 11.86
N ALA A 149 -22.88 -4.76 13.18
CA ALA A 149 -23.19 -5.92 13.99
C ALA A 149 -24.72 -6.06 14.06
N GLY A 150 -25.27 -7.05 13.35
CA GLY A 150 -26.59 -7.57 13.65
C GLY A 150 -26.54 -8.22 15.03
N GLY A 151 -27.11 -7.55 16.02
CA GLY A 151 -27.32 -8.12 17.35
C GLY A 151 -28.50 -9.09 17.30
N GLY A 152 -28.25 -10.35 17.63
CA GLY A 152 -29.28 -11.31 18.00
C GLY A 152 -29.76 -11.07 19.43
N ASP A 153 -31.06 -11.31 19.59
CA ASP A 153 -31.93 -11.49 20.77
C ASP A 153 -32.02 -10.37 21.83
#